data_AF-A0A540VGP3-F1
#
_entry.id   AF-A0A540VGP3-F1
#
_cell.length_a   1.000
_cell.length_b   1.000
_cell.length_c   1.000
_cell.angle_alpha   90.00
_cell.angle_beta   90.00
_cell.angle_gamma   90.00
#
_symmetry.space_group_name_H-M   'P 1'
#
loop_
_entity.id
_entity.type
_entity.pdbx_description
1 polymer ?
#
loop_
_entity_poly.entity_id
_entity_poly.type
_entity_poly.pdbx_seq_one_letter_code
_entity_poly.pdbx_strand_id
1 'polypeptide(L)'
;MIELWNALLAGLIGAVWGLGELVGMFKNETLRSLRMAGAWLLLGVNFLAALLIYLLVAALVPAAATWTAAILVGLAWPTVIRNSAIKLAQPLDPAEAQQTAAVRFEEIYSRVQDLAMQLINGELVRQRLELITRAATLDLSTLERHARIARIASVIQDTHGIPASDYIDRILNEEKWSEEIKKAYLAAFIINNFGRDVLQDVMKDITEGKRKEVAQYKIKKDGNKTDPEQEPGTQR
;
A
#
# COMPACT_ATOMS: atom_id res chain seq x y z
N MET A 1 34.84 -4.80 18.34
CA MET A 1 34.36 -5.05 16.96
C MET A 1 33.32 -6.17 16.89
N ILE A 2 33.55 -7.34 17.50
CA ILE A 2 32.62 -8.49 17.46
C ILE A 2 31.24 -8.15 18.05
N GLU A 3 31.20 -7.38 19.15
CA GLU A 3 29.94 -6.98 19.79
C GLU A 3 29.05 -6.08 18.92
N LEU A 4 29.67 -5.15 18.18
CA LEU A 4 28.95 -4.28 17.24
C LEU A 4 28.34 -5.10 16.11
N TRP A 5 29.08 -6.08 15.58
CA TRP A 5 28.59 -6.98 14.54
C TRP A 5 27.38 -7.79 15.02
N ASN A 6 27.46 -8.35 16.24
CA ASN A 6 26.35 -9.10 16.82
C ASN A 6 25.13 -8.21 17.10
N ALA A 7 25.33 -6.95 17.52
CA ALA A 7 24.24 -6.00 17.70
C ALA A 7 23.55 -5.64 16.38
N LEU A 8 24.32 -5.45 15.30
CA LEU A 8 23.78 -5.26 13.96
C LEU A 8 23.02 -6.49 13.48
N LEU A 9 23.52 -7.70 13.76
CA LEU A 9 22.81 -8.95 13.44
C LEU A 9 21.45 -9.03 14.14
N ALA A 10 21.40 -8.72 15.44
CA ALA A 10 20.14 -8.67 16.19
C ALA A 10 19.16 -7.64 15.57
N GLY A 11 19.66 -6.46 15.23
CA GLY A 11 18.89 -5.43 14.53
C GLY A 11 18.35 -5.91 13.18
N LEU A 12 19.16 -6.56 12.34
CA LEU A 12 18.74 -7.09 11.05
C LEU A 12 17.62 -8.13 11.19
N ILE A 13 17.72 -9.00 12.21
CA ILE A 13 16.68 -9.99 12.49
C ILE A 13 15.39 -9.29 12.95
N GLY A 14 15.50 -8.24 13.77
CA GLY A 14 14.37 -7.38 14.11
C GLY A 14 13.73 -6.75 12.87
N ALA A 15 14.52 -6.24 11.92
CA ALA A 15 14.00 -5.69 10.67
C ALA A 15 13.27 -6.75 9.83
N VAL A 16 13.78 -7.98 9.76
CA VAL A 16 13.11 -9.10 9.08
C VAL A 16 11.77 -9.43 9.75
N TRP A 17 11.70 -9.36 11.09
CA TRP A 17 10.44 -9.49 11.81
C TRP A 17 9.44 -8.40 11.41
N GLY A 18 9.84 -7.13 11.44
CA GLY A 18 9.00 -6.01 11.02
C GLY A 18 8.56 -6.09 9.56
N LEU A 19 9.39 -6.68 8.69
CA LEU A 19 9.01 -6.98 7.30
C LEU A 19 7.87 -8.00 7.24
N GLY A 20 7.90 -9.02 8.09
CA GLY A 20 6.81 -10.00 8.22
C GLY A 20 5.48 -9.35 8.63
N GLU A 21 5.52 -8.41 9.57
CA GLU A 21 4.34 -7.63 9.97
C GLU A 21 3.78 -6.81 8.79
N LEU A 22 4.66 -6.17 8.02
CA LEU A 22 4.29 -5.37 6.86
C LEU A 22 3.67 -6.21 5.73
N VAL A 23 4.24 -7.38 5.43
CA VAL A 23 3.68 -8.34 4.46
C VAL A 23 2.29 -8.82 4.91
N GLY A 24 2.13 -9.13 6.20
CA GLY A 24 0.84 -9.55 6.76
C GLY A 24 -0.24 -8.47 6.62
N MET A 25 0.12 -7.21 6.83
CA MET A 25 -0.81 -6.07 6.76
C MET A 25 -1.15 -5.63 5.33
N PHE A 26 -0.19 -5.67 4.40
CA PHE A 26 -0.32 -5.08 3.06
C PHE A 26 -0.21 -6.10 1.91
N LYS A 27 -0.88 -7.24 2.02
CA LYS A 27 -0.79 -8.38 1.08
C LYS A 27 -0.62 -8.00 -0.40
N ASN A 28 -1.58 -7.25 -0.97
CA ASN A 28 -1.59 -6.92 -2.40
C ASN A 28 -0.77 -5.67 -2.76
N GLU A 29 -0.24 -4.93 -1.77
CA GLU A 29 0.48 -3.66 -1.97
C GLU A 29 1.86 -3.65 -1.29
N THR A 30 2.39 -4.82 -0.89
CA THR A 30 3.61 -4.96 -0.07
C THR A 30 4.83 -4.25 -0.69
N LEU A 31 5.08 -4.46 -1.99
CA LEU A 31 6.23 -3.83 -2.67
C LEU A 31 6.13 -2.30 -2.71
N ARG A 32 4.91 -1.76 -2.72
CA ARG A 32 4.67 -0.32 -2.76
C ARG A 32 4.71 0.28 -1.38
N SER A 33 4.11 -0.38 -0.39
CA SER A 33 4.19 0.05 1.00
C SER A 33 5.64 0.10 1.47
N LEU A 34 6.50 -0.84 1.04
CA LEU A 34 7.94 -0.83 1.35
C LEU A 34 8.69 0.43 0.90
N ARG A 35 8.21 1.16 -0.11
CA ARG A 35 8.83 2.41 -0.56
C ARG A 35 8.35 3.63 0.23
N MET A 36 7.36 3.48 1.10
CA MET A 36 6.77 4.58 1.86
C MET A 36 7.54 4.84 3.14
N ALA A 37 7.56 6.11 3.58
CA ALA A 37 8.24 6.52 4.80
C ALA A 37 7.77 5.73 6.04
N GLY A 38 6.48 5.38 6.12
CA GLY A 38 5.95 4.56 7.21
C GLY A 38 6.54 3.15 7.27
N ALA A 39 6.86 2.53 6.13
CA ALA A 39 7.52 1.21 6.13
C ALA A 39 8.94 1.29 6.67
N TRP A 40 9.70 2.30 6.25
CA TRP A 40 11.05 2.54 6.77
C TRP A 40 11.04 2.90 8.25
N LEU A 41 10.03 3.64 8.72
CA LEU A 41 9.83 3.90 10.14
C LEU A 41 9.62 2.60 10.91
N LEU A 42 8.72 1.73 10.44
CA LEU A 42 8.43 0.45 11.08
C LEU A 42 9.67 -0.46 11.11
N LEU A 43 10.34 -0.64 9.97
CA LEU A 43 11.57 -1.44 9.88
C LEU A 43 12.68 -0.87 10.76
N GLY A 44 12.85 0.46 10.76
CA GLY A 44 13.85 1.14 11.57
C GLY A 44 13.60 0.97 13.07
N VAL A 45 12.35 1.07 13.51
CA VAL A 45 11.98 0.90 14.93
C VAL A 45 12.21 -0.55 15.37
N ASN A 46 11.82 -1.52 14.54
CA ASN A 46 12.06 -2.94 14.80
C ASN A 46 13.57 -3.26 14.87
N PHE A 47 14.34 -2.70 13.94
CA PHE A 47 15.80 -2.81 13.91
C PHE A 47 16.44 -2.24 15.19
N LEU A 48 16.07 -1.00 15.55
CA LEU A 48 16.63 -0.30 16.71
C LEU A 48 16.24 -0.99 18.02
N ALA A 49 14.99 -1.44 18.15
CA ALA A 49 14.53 -2.16 19.34
C ALA A 49 15.35 -3.42 19.61
N ALA A 50 15.49 -4.29 18.60
CA ALA A 50 16.28 -5.51 18.71
C ALA A 50 17.77 -5.23 19.00
N LEU A 51 18.33 -4.23 18.33
CA LEU A 51 19.72 -3.80 18.53
C LEU A 51 19.96 -3.30 19.95
N LEU A 52 19.10 -2.41 20.46
CA LEU A 52 19.24 -1.83 21.80
C LEU A 52 19.06 -2.89 22.90
N ILE A 53 18.12 -3.82 22.73
CA ILE A 53 17.92 -4.91 23.68
C ILE A 53 19.15 -5.82 23.69
N TYR A 54 19.74 -6.12 22.52
CA TYR A 54 20.97 -6.91 22.49
C TYR A 54 22.13 -6.21 23.19
N LEU A 55 22.33 -4.91 22.94
CA LEU A 55 23.37 -4.13 23.63
C LEU A 55 23.16 -4.11 25.15
N LEU A 56 21.90 -4.00 25.61
CA LEU A 56 21.58 -4.09 27.03
C LEU A 56 21.93 -5.46 27.61
N VAL A 57 21.58 -6.55 26.92
CA VAL A 57 21.91 -7.92 27.34
C VAL A 57 23.42 -8.14 27.38
N ALA A 58 24.15 -7.69 26.36
CA ALA A 58 25.60 -7.82 26.30
C ALA A 58 26.30 -7.00 27.41
N ALA A 59 25.77 -5.82 27.75
CA ALA A 59 26.30 -4.99 28.84
C ALA A 59 26.06 -5.61 30.23
N LEU A 60 24.90 -6.25 30.44
CA LEU A 60 24.54 -6.87 31.73
C LEU A 60 25.16 -8.27 31.90
N VAL A 61 25.28 -9.02 30.82
CA VAL A 61 25.80 -10.39 30.81
C VAL A 61 26.83 -10.51 29.68
N PRO A 62 28.11 -10.16 29.93
CA PRO A 62 29.15 -10.20 28.90
C PRO A 62 29.35 -11.60 28.28
N ALA A 63 29.10 -12.66 29.04
CA ALA A 63 29.13 -14.04 28.54
C ALA A 63 28.06 -14.31 27.45
N ALA A 64 27.01 -13.50 27.39
CA ALA A 64 25.96 -13.57 26.37
C ALA A 64 26.30 -12.76 25.11
N ALA A 65 27.49 -12.16 24.99
CA ALA A 65 27.92 -11.40 23.80
C ALA A 65 28.27 -12.29 22.59
N THR A 66 27.37 -13.21 22.26
CA THR A 66 27.53 -14.24 21.22
C THR A 66 26.57 -14.01 20.06
N TRP A 67 26.91 -14.53 18.88
CA TRP A 67 26.04 -14.45 17.71
C TRP A 67 24.71 -15.20 17.89
N THR A 68 24.70 -16.27 18.69
CA THR A 68 23.47 -17.02 19.02
C THR A 68 22.53 -16.18 19.88
N ALA A 69 23.06 -15.47 20.88
CA ALA A 69 22.28 -14.53 21.68
C ALA A 69 21.72 -13.39 20.82
N ALA A 70 22.47 -12.89 19.83
CA ALA A 70 21.97 -11.89 18.88
C ALA A 70 20.75 -12.38 18.09
N ILE A 71 20.77 -13.64 17.61
CA ILE A 71 19.62 -14.25 16.94
C ILE A 71 18.42 -14.37 17.88
N LEU A 72 18.65 -14.91 19.08
CA LEU A 72 17.59 -15.11 20.06
C LEU A 72 16.95 -13.78 20.47
N VAL A 73 17.76 -12.76 20.76
CA VAL A 73 17.26 -11.42 21.06
C VAL A 73 16.51 -10.82 19.88
N GLY A 74 17.04 -10.95 18.66
CA GLY A 74 16.40 -10.47 17.44
C GLY A 74 15.02 -11.09 17.17
N LEU A 75 14.76 -12.32 17.64
CA LEU A 75 13.45 -12.97 17.53
C LEU A 75 12.55 -12.70 18.74
N ALA A 76 13.12 -12.59 19.95
CA ALA A 76 12.37 -12.51 21.20
C ALA A 76 12.09 -11.08 21.68
N TRP A 77 12.71 -10.06 21.08
CA TRP A 77 12.53 -8.67 21.51
C TRP A 77 11.07 -8.18 21.53
N PRO A 78 10.12 -8.61 20.66
CA PRO A 78 8.73 -8.17 20.76
C PRO A 78 8.12 -8.62 22.10
N THR A 79 8.46 -9.84 22.55
CA THR A 79 8.04 -10.37 23.86
C THR A 79 8.65 -9.57 24.99
N VAL A 80 9.90 -9.13 24.86
CA VAL A 80 10.57 -8.28 25.86
C VAL A 80 9.86 -6.94 25.97
N ILE A 81 9.63 -6.24 24.86
CA ILE A 81 8.97 -4.93 24.86
C ILE A 81 7.55 -5.01 25.40
N ARG A 82 6.81 -6.07 25.05
CA ARG A 82 5.44 -6.29 25.52
C ARG A 82 5.36 -6.47 27.03
N ASN A 83 6.35 -7.12 27.63
CA ASN A 83 6.37 -7.41 29.07
C ASN A 83 7.17 -6.39 29.89
N SER A 84 7.73 -5.35 29.26
CA SER A 84 8.57 -4.36 29.93
C SER A 84 7.77 -3.10 30.29
N ALA A 85 7.72 -2.79 31.58
CA ALA A 85 7.19 -1.52 32.10
C ALA A 85 8.25 -0.87 32.99
N ILE A 86 8.64 0.37 32.67
CA ILE A 86 9.48 1.16 33.57
C ILE A 86 8.55 1.88 34.54
N LYS A 87 8.64 1.50 35.82
CA LYS A 87 8.01 2.24 36.91
C LYS A 87 8.90 3.44 37.23
N LEU A 88 8.49 4.64 36.85
CA LEU A 88 9.33 5.85 36.98
C LEU A 88 9.33 6.42 38.40
N ALA A 89 8.34 6.07 39.22
CA ALA A 89 8.32 6.38 40.64
C ALA A 89 7.64 5.23 41.39
N GLN A 90 8.33 4.63 42.35
CA GLN A 90 7.67 3.80 43.35
C GLN A 90 7.29 4.75 44.48
N PRO A 91 6.00 5.08 44.68
CA PRO A 91 5.62 5.91 45.80
C PRO A 91 6.01 5.18 47.10
N LEU A 92 6.67 5.90 48.00
CA LEU A 92 7.03 5.43 49.35
C LEU A 92 5.80 5.23 50.25
N ASP A 93 4.62 5.67 49.79
CA ASP A 93 3.39 5.67 50.55
C ASP A 93 2.38 4.64 49.97
N PRO A 94 1.95 3.62 50.74
CA PRO A 94 1.01 2.60 50.26
C PRO A 94 -0.39 3.15 49.92
N ALA A 95 -0.71 4.39 50.30
CA ALA A 95 -1.99 5.04 50.01
C ALA A 95 -2.09 5.64 48.59
N GLU A 96 -0.96 5.89 47.90
CA GLU A 96 -0.92 6.49 46.55
C GLU A 96 -0.52 5.48 45.44
N ALA A 97 -0.51 4.18 45.75
CA ALA A 97 -0.07 3.12 44.85
C ALA A 97 -0.84 3.03 43.51
N GLN A 98 -2.01 3.67 43.38
CA GLN A 98 -2.83 3.67 42.17
C GLN A 98 -2.38 4.68 41.10
N GLN A 99 -1.50 5.65 41.41
CA GLN A 99 -1.00 6.65 40.45
C GLN A 99 0.48 6.45 40.11
N THR A 100 0.92 5.19 40.02
CA THR A 100 2.26 4.89 39.53
C THR A 100 2.35 5.29 38.05
N ALA A 101 3.05 6.37 37.72
CA ALA A 101 3.37 6.74 36.35
C ALA A 101 4.34 5.69 35.76
N ALA A 102 3.79 4.61 35.23
CA ALA A 102 4.55 3.60 34.50
C ALA A 102 4.52 3.95 33.01
N VAL A 103 5.69 4.15 32.42
CA VAL A 103 5.80 4.22 30.96
C VAL A 103 5.87 2.79 30.44
N ARG A 104 4.81 2.38 29.75
CA ARG A 104 4.70 1.07 29.11
C ARG A 104 5.29 1.16 27.72
N PHE A 105 6.38 0.44 27.47
CA PHE A 105 7.01 0.43 26.15
C PHE A 105 6.08 -0.13 25.07
N GLU A 106 5.17 -1.03 25.44
CA GLU A 106 4.11 -1.53 24.58
C GLU A 106 3.25 -0.39 24.00
N GLU A 107 2.90 0.63 24.80
CA GLU A 107 2.10 1.77 24.35
C GLU A 107 2.87 2.72 23.44
N ILE A 108 4.17 2.88 23.68
CA ILE A 108 5.04 3.66 22.78
C ILE A 108 5.16 2.94 21.44
N TYR A 109 5.43 1.64 21.47
CA TYR A 109 5.56 0.83 20.27
C TYR A 109 4.25 0.83 19.46
N SER A 110 3.10 0.66 20.12
CA SER A 110 1.81 0.67 19.43
C SER A 110 1.53 2.02 18.76
N ARG A 111 1.81 3.14 19.42
CA ARG A 111 1.64 4.48 18.82
C ARG A 111 2.54 4.69 17.60
N VAL A 112 3.77 4.19 17.65
CA VAL A 112 4.71 4.28 16.52
C VAL A 112 4.22 3.41 15.36
N GLN A 113 3.72 2.20 15.66
CA GLN A 113 3.12 1.31 14.67
C GLN A 113 1.87 1.95 14.04
N ASP A 114 1.01 2.56 14.84
CA ASP A 114 -0.18 3.29 14.38
C ASP A 114 0.21 4.46 13.46
N LEU A 115 1.22 5.24 13.83
CA LEU A 115 1.72 6.32 12.99
C LEU A 115 2.27 5.80 11.66
N ALA A 116 3.06 4.72 11.69
CA ALA A 116 3.57 4.08 10.48
C ALA A 116 2.44 3.62 9.57
N MET A 117 1.40 2.99 10.13
CA MET A 117 0.20 2.58 9.41
C MET A 117 -0.56 3.78 8.82
N GLN A 118 -0.71 4.87 9.58
CA GLN A 118 -1.37 6.09 9.10
C GLN A 118 -0.63 6.71 7.92
N LEU A 119 0.70 6.77 7.96
CA LEU A 119 1.52 7.29 6.86
C LEU A 119 1.39 6.45 5.59
N ILE A 120 1.42 5.12 5.73
CA ILE A 120 1.25 4.20 4.59
C ILE A 120 -0.17 4.36 4.02
N ASN A 121 -1.19 4.29 4.88
CA ASN A 121 -2.59 4.38 4.46
C ASN A 121 -2.92 5.73 3.83
N GLY A 122 -2.42 6.84 4.39
CA GLY A 122 -2.66 8.18 3.84
C GLY A 122 -2.15 8.32 2.41
N GLU A 123 -0.95 7.82 2.14
CA GLU A 123 -0.36 7.85 0.80
C GLU A 123 -1.07 6.89 -0.16
N LEU A 124 -1.41 5.67 0.28
CA LEU A 124 -2.18 4.72 -0.52
C LEU A 124 -3.55 5.28 -0.89
N VAL A 125 -4.27 5.87 0.06
CA VAL A 125 -5.58 6.50 -0.16
C VAL A 125 -5.46 7.65 -1.14
N ARG A 126 -4.47 8.53 -0.99
CA ARG A 126 -4.25 9.65 -1.91
C ARG A 126 -4.07 9.16 -3.35
N GLN A 127 -3.22 8.16 -3.53
CA GLN A 127 -2.96 7.63 -4.86
C GLN A 127 -4.17 6.86 -5.43
N ARG A 128 -4.96 6.16 -4.59
CA ARG A 128 -6.22 5.52 -5.01
C ARG A 128 -7.25 6.56 -5.45
N LEU A 129 -7.38 7.65 -4.69
CA LEU A 129 -8.27 8.75 -5.01
C LEU A 129 -7.89 9.38 -6.34
N GLU A 130 -6.60 9.67 -6.57
CA GLU A 130 -6.13 10.21 -7.84
C GLU A 130 -6.50 9.33 -9.03
N LEU A 131 -6.34 8.01 -8.89
CA LEU A 131 -6.71 7.05 -9.92
C LEU A 131 -8.21 6.95 -10.15
N ILE A 132 -9.01 6.94 -9.08
CA ILE A 132 -10.47 6.94 -9.19
C ILE A 132 -10.94 8.22 -9.90
N THR A 133 -10.41 9.38 -9.53
CA THR A 133 -10.75 10.66 -10.17
C THR A 133 -10.39 10.66 -11.65
N ARG A 134 -9.20 10.14 -12.02
CA ARG A 134 -8.82 10.02 -13.44
C ARG A 134 -9.70 9.00 -14.17
N ALA A 135 -10.01 7.86 -13.56
CA ALA A 135 -10.88 6.86 -14.14
C ALA A 135 -12.32 7.36 -14.32
N ALA A 136 -12.82 8.24 -13.44
CA ALA A 136 -14.14 8.84 -13.54
C ALA A 136 -14.34 9.71 -14.80
N THR A 137 -13.25 10.12 -15.46
CA THR A 137 -13.30 10.80 -16.77
C THR A 137 -13.65 9.86 -17.94
N LEU A 138 -13.59 8.54 -17.74
CA LEU A 138 -13.94 7.54 -18.74
C LEU A 138 -15.45 7.36 -18.85
N ASP A 139 -15.90 6.76 -19.95
CA ASP A 139 -17.30 6.40 -20.12
C ASP A 139 -17.67 5.24 -19.20
N LEU A 140 -18.89 5.29 -18.64
CA LEU A 140 -19.37 4.30 -17.67
C LEU A 140 -19.37 2.88 -18.26
N SER A 141 -19.79 2.74 -19.52
CA SER A 141 -19.78 1.48 -20.27
C SER A 141 -18.38 0.89 -20.45
N THR A 142 -17.36 1.75 -20.57
CA THR A 142 -15.97 1.31 -20.70
C THR A 142 -15.46 0.76 -19.38
N LEU A 143 -15.74 1.43 -18.26
CA LEU A 143 -15.41 0.95 -16.91
C LEU A 143 -16.12 -0.37 -16.60
N GLU A 144 -17.40 -0.48 -16.92
CA GLU A 144 -18.17 -1.71 -16.74
C GLU A 144 -17.53 -2.88 -17.49
N ARG A 145 -17.28 -2.71 -18.79
CA ARG A 145 -16.70 -3.75 -19.63
C ARG A 145 -15.39 -4.26 -19.04
N HIS A 146 -14.49 -3.36 -18.62
CA HIS A 146 -13.21 -3.76 -18.05
C HIS A 146 -13.34 -4.37 -16.65
N ALA A 147 -14.28 -3.91 -15.82
CA ALA A 147 -14.57 -4.55 -14.53
C ALA A 147 -15.06 -5.99 -14.72
N ARG A 148 -15.91 -6.24 -15.71
CA ARG A 148 -16.37 -7.60 -16.06
C ARG A 148 -15.25 -8.47 -16.61
N ILE A 149 -14.42 -7.94 -17.51
CA ILE A 149 -13.27 -8.68 -18.06
C ILE A 149 -12.26 -9.02 -16.96
N ALA A 150 -11.90 -8.07 -16.10
CA ALA A 150 -10.97 -8.30 -14.99
C ALA A 150 -11.48 -9.39 -14.03
N ARG A 151 -12.79 -9.41 -13.78
CA ARG A 151 -13.44 -10.47 -13.01
C ARG A 151 -13.33 -11.83 -13.70
N ILE A 152 -13.66 -11.93 -15.00
CA ILE A 152 -13.57 -13.17 -15.77
C ILE A 152 -12.14 -13.70 -15.79
N ALA A 153 -11.16 -12.80 -15.95
CA ALA A 153 -9.74 -13.13 -15.98
C ALA A 153 -9.17 -13.51 -14.60
N SER A 154 -9.83 -13.14 -13.51
CA SER A 154 -9.40 -13.53 -12.16
C SER A 154 -9.60 -15.02 -11.94
N VAL A 155 -8.51 -15.73 -11.62
CA VAL A 155 -8.51 -17.15 -11.26
C VAL A 155 -9.11 -17.39 -9.87
N ILE A 156 -9.27 -16.33 -9.07
CA ILE A 156 -9.69 -16.37 -7.67
C ILE A 156 -11.15 -15.89 -7.57
N GLN A 157 -12.10 -16.65 -8.14
CA GLN A 157 -13.51 -16.22 -8.15
C GLN A 157 -14.27 -16.54 -6.86
N ASP A 158 -13.95 -17.66 -6.18
CA ASP A 158 -14.78 -18.14 -5.06
C ASP A 158 -14.10 -18.17 -3.68
N THR A 159 -12.76 -18.12 -3.62
CA THR A 159 -12.05 -18.41 -2.36
C THR A 159 -11.70 -17.16 -1.52
N HIS A 160 -11.80 -15.94 -2.08
CA HIS A 160 -11.31 -14.70 -1.42
C HIS A 160 -12.31 -13.54 -1.40
N GLY A 161 -13.62 -13.80 -1.53
CA GLY A 161 -14.65 -12.79 -1.24
C GLY A 161 -14.78 -11.68 -2.30
N ILE A 162 -14.41 -11.96 -3.57
CA ILE A 162 -14.78 -11.08 -4.68
C ILE A 162 -16.32 -11.07 -4.76
N PRO A 163 -16.96 -9.89 -4.71
CA PRO A 163 -18.42 -9.81 -4.78
C PRO A 163 -18.99 -10.57 -5.99
N ALA A 164 -20.15 -11.23 -5.84
CA ALA A 164 -20.86 -11.94 -6.92
C ALA A 164 -21.04 -11.06 -8.18
N SER A 165 -21.34 -11.65 -9.35
CA SER A 165 -21.54 -10.95 -10.65
C SER A 165 -22.43 -9.72 -10.47
N ASP A 166 -23.41 -9.93 -9.62
CA ASP A 166 -24.50 -9.05 -9.24
C ASP A 166 -24.02 -7.79 -8.51
N TYR A 167 -22.76 -7.71 -8.07
CA TYR A 167 -22.23 -6.48 -7.47
C TYR A 167 -22.01 -5.38 -8.51
N ILE A 168 -21.50 -5.74 -9.70
CA ILE A 168 -21.38 -4.77 -10.81
C ILE A 168 -22.79 -4.33 -11.21
N ASP A 169 -23.74 -5.27 -11.31
CA ASP A 169 -25.12 -4.96 -11.66
C ASP A 169 -25.80 -4.09 -10.60
N ARG A 170 -25.55 -4.32 -9.30
CA ARG A 170 -26.04 -3.44 -8.21
C ARG A 170 -25.51 -2.01 -8.33
N ILE A 171 -24.23 -1.83 -8.65
CA ILE A 171 -23.66 -0.48 -8.87
C ILE A 171 -24.37 0.22 -10.03
N LEU A 172 -24.61 -0.51 -11.13
CA LEU A 172 -25.22 0.05 -12.34
C LEU A 172 -26.71 0.35 -12.16
N ASN A 173 -27.43 -0.50 -11.43
CA ASN A 173 -28.88 -0.41 -11.24
C ASN A 173 -29.30 0.48 -10.07
N GLU A 174 -28.36 1.01 -9.28
CA GLU A 174 -28.69 1.94 -8.20
C GLU A 174 -29.19 3.28 -8.77
N GLU A 175 -30.49 3.54 -8.61
CA GLU A 175 -31.15 4.73 -9.16
C GLU A 175 -30.74 6.03 -8.46
N LYS A 176 -30.31 5.95 -7.20
CA LYS A 176 -29.92 7.12 -6.41
C LYS A 176 -28.54 7.66 -6.77
N TRP A 177 -27.73 6.92 -7.52
CA TRP A 177 -26.36 7.28 -7.81
C TRP A 177 -26.24 7.97 -9.17
N SER A 178 -25.59 9.13 -9.18
CA SER A 178 -25.17 9.78 -10.43
C SER A 178 -24.18 8.89 -11.19
N GLU A 179 -24.05 9.10 -12.51
CA GLU A 179 -23.06 8.36 -13.29
C GLU A 179 -21.64 8.51 -12.75
N GLU A 180 -21.26 9.69 -12.27
CA GLU A 180 -19.95 9.93 -11.66
C GLU A 180 -19.70 9.04 -10.45
N ILE A 181 -20.72 8.87 -9.59
CA ILE A 181 -20.65 7.99 -8.42
C ILE A 181 -20.51 6.53 -8.88
N LYS A 182 -21.27 6.09 -9.88
CA LYS A 182 -21.18 4.73 -10.43
C LYS A 182 -19.79 4.44 -11.00
N LYS A 183 -19.20 5.40 -11.75
CA LYS A 183 -17.83 5.30 -12.26
C LYS A 183 -16.81 5.17 -11.13
N ALA A 184 -16.96 5.96 -10.07
CA ALA A 184 -16.08 5.90 -8.91
C ALA A 184 -16.17 4.53 -8.20
N TYR A 185 -17.37 3.98 -8.02
CA TYR A 185 -17.56 2.65 -7.45
C TYR A 185 -16.98 1.53 -8.32
N LEU A 186 -17.13 1.60 -9.64
CA LEU A 186 -16.51 0.62 -10.55
C LEU A 186 -14.98 0.71 -10.53
N ALA A 187 -14.41 1.92 -10.52
CA ALA A 187 -12.97 2.11 -10.38
C ALA A 187 -12.45 1.56 -9.03
N ALA A 188 -13.16 1.84 -7.94
CA ALA A 188 -12.84 1.31 -6.62
C ALA A 188 -12.96 -0.23 -6.57
N PHE A 189 -13.98 -0.80 -7.21
CA PHE A 189 -14.14 -2.25 -7.34
C PHE A 189 -12.93 -2.88 -8.04
N ILE A 190 -12.46 -2.29 -9.15
CA ILE A 190 -11.28 -2.79 -9.85
C ILE A 190 -10.04 -2.73 -8.95
N ILE A 191 -9.80 -1.58 -8.31
CA ILE A 191 -8.64 -1.39 -7.42
C ILE A 191 -8.65 -2.39 -6.26
N ASN A 192 -9.80 -2.57 -5.60
CA ASN A 192 -9.89 -3.36 -4.38
C ASN A 192 -9.78 -4.88 -4.65
N ASN A 193 -10.26 -5.35 -5.81
CA ASN A 193 -10.34 -6.78 -6.11
C ASN A 193 -9.22 -7.28 -7.03
N PHE A 194 -8.74 -6.44 -7.95
CA PHE A 194 -7.74 -6.84 -8.95
C PHE A 194 -6.45 -6.02 -8.85
N GLY A 195 -6.41 -5.04 -7.94
CA GLY A 195 -5.27 -4.17 -7.75
C GLY A 195 -5.33 -2.95 -8.65
N ARG A 196 -4.55 -1.94 -8.26
CA ARG A 196 -4.41 -0.68 -8.97
C ARG A 196 -3.91 -0.83 -10.41
N ASP A 197 -3.02 -1.78 -10.63
CA ASP A 197 -2.26 -1.88 -11.90
C ASP A 197 -3.18 -2.22 -13.05
N VAL A 198 -4.18 -3.06 -12.78
CA VAL A 198 -5.25 -3.37 -13.73
C VAL A 198 -5.98 -2.10 -14.17
N LEU A 199 -6.36 -1.20 -13.24
CA LEU A 199 -7.01 0.05 -13.62
C LEU A 199 -6.08 0.99 -14.41
N GLN A 200 -4.80 1.03 -14.05
CA GLN A 200 -3.80 1.82 -14.78
C GLN A 200 -3.60 1.33 -16.22
N ASP A 201 -3.52 0.01 -16.42
CA ASP A 201 -3.37 -0.61 -17.74
C ASP A 201 -4.61 -0.34 -18.61
N VAL A 202 -5.81 -0.48 -18.04
CA VAL A 202 -7.08 -0.12 -18.71
C VAL A 202 -7.06 1.33 -19.18
N MET A 203 -6.67 2.26 -18.31
CA MET A 203 -6.59 3.67 -18.67
C MET A 203 -5.54 3.95 -19.75
N LYS A 204 -4.41 3.25 -19.72
CA LYS A 204 -3.34 3.36 -20.71
C LYS A 204 -3.80 2.88 -22.08
N ASP A 205 -4.43 1.71 -22.15
CA ASP A 205 -4.96 1.13 -23.39
C ASP A 205 -5.98 2.04 -24.07
N ILE A 206 -6.88 2.64 -23.28
CA ILE A 206 -7.87 3.61 -23.79
C ILE A 206 -7.18 4.87 -24.32
N THR A 207 -6.17 5.38 -23.63
CA THR A 207 -5.43 6.58 -24.03
C THR A 207 -4.64 6.34 -25.32
N GLU A 208 -4.00 5.17 -25.45
CA GLU A 208 -3.26 4.78 -26.65
C GLU A 208 -4.19 4.53 -27.84
N GLY A 209 -5.36 3.91 -27.61
CA GLY A 209 -6.40 3.73 -28.63
C GLY A 209 -6.89 5.05 -29.19
N LYS A 210 -7.26 6.01 -28.31
CA LYS A 210 -7.69 7.36 -28.72
C LYS A 210 -6.61 8.10 -29.51
N ARG A 211 -5.33 7.98 -29.14
CA ARG A 211 -4.23 8.61 -29.89
C ARG A 211 -4.09 8.06 -31.30
N LYS A 212 -4.22 6.74 -31.48
CA LYS A 212 -4.14 6.09 -32.80
C LYS A 212 -5.29 6.51 -33.71
N GLU A 213 -6.50 6.63 -33.17
CA GLU A 213 -7.69 7.07 -33.92
C GLU A 213 -7.56 8.52 -34.41
N VAL A 214 -7.11 9.43 -33.55
CA VAL A 214 -6.86 10.84 -33.92
C VAL A 214 -5.77 10.96 -34.99
N ALA A 215 -4.70 10.16 -34.89
CA ALA A 215 -3.65 10.14 -35.90
C ALA A 215 -4.16 9.64 -37.27
N GLN A 216 -4.99 8.61 -37.29
CA GLN A 216 -5.60 8.11 -38.53
C GLN A 216 -6.57 9.12 -39.15
N TYR A 217 -7.36 9.83 -38.35
CA TYR A 217 -8.25 10.87 -38.84
C TYR A 217 -7.49 12.04 -39.47
N LYS A 218 -6.36 12.44 -38.87
CA LYS A 218 -5.49 13.50 -39.40
C LYS A 218 -4.86 13.12 -40.74
N ILE A 219 -4.38 11.87 -40.88
CA ILE A 219 -3.83 11.35 -42.14
C ILE A 219 -4.90 11.33 -43.24
N LYS A 220 -6.13 10.89 -42.94
CA LYS A 220 -7.23 10.90 -43.93
C LYS A 220 -7.65 12.32 -44.34
N LYS A 221 -7.64 13.28 -43.41
CA LYS A 221 -8.02 14.67 -43.69
C LYS A 221 -6.97 15.40 -44.53
N ASP A 222 -5.69 15.15 -44.25
CA ASP A 222 -4.58 15.78 -44.99
C ASP A 222 -4.36 15.13 -46.36
N GLY A 223 -4.67 13.84 -46.52
CA GLY A 223 -4.67 13.15 -47.82
C GLY A 223 -5.82 13.51 -48.77
N ASN A 224 -6.87 14.20 -48.28
CA ASN A 224 -8.02 14.62 -49.08
C ASN A 224 -7.93 16.09 -49.54
N LYS A 225 -6.79 16.75 -49.34
CA LYS A 225 -6.54 18.16 -49.70
C LYS A 225 -5.65 18.36 -50.94
N THR A 226 -5.32 17.30 -51.68
CA THR A 226 -4.38 17.33 -52.81
C THR A 226 -4.98 16.98 -54.17
N ASP A 227 -6.26 17.26 -54.41
CA ASP A 227 -6.77 17.39 -55.78
C ASP A 227 -7.13 18.84 -56.06
N PRO A 228 -6.24 19.63 -56.70
CA PRO A 228 -6.63 20.93 -57.23
C PRO A 228 -7.60 20.71 -58.40
N GLU A 229 -8.74 21.41 -58.31
CA GLU A 229 -9.71 21.62 -59.36
C GLU A 229 -9.04 21.72 -60.74
N GLN A 230 -9.33 20.75 -61.61
CA GLN A 230 -9.13 20.92 -63.04
C GLN A 230 -10.16 21.94 -63.53
N GLU A 231 -9.72 23.19 -63.69
CA GLU A 231 -10.51 24.26 -64.31
C GLU A 231 -10.98 23.84 -65.73
N PRO A 232 -12.24 24.12 -66.11
CA PRO A 232 -12.76 23.77 -67.41
C PRO A 232 -12.21 24.72 -68.47
N GLY A 233 -11.39 24.17 -69.38
CA GLY A 233 -10.82 24.88 -70.51
C GLY A 233 -11.89 25.58 -71.36
N THR A 234 -11.81 26.90 -71.42
CA THR A 234 -12.60 27.76 -72.30
C THR A 234 -12.12 27.57 -73.73
N GLN A 235 -12.94 26.99 -74.61
CA GLN A 235 -12.69 26.96 -76.05
C GLN A 235 -13.17 28.28 -76.68
N ARG A 236 -12.29 28.89 -77.49
CA ARG A 236 -12.57 30.03 -78.37
C ARG A 236 -13.06 29.55 -79.73
#